data_AF-A0A937MP17-F1
#
_entry.id   AF-A0A937MP17-F1
#
_cell.length_a   1.000
_cell.length_b   1.000
_cell.length_c   1.000
_cell.angle_alpha   90.00
_cell.angle_beta   90.00
_cell.angle_gamma   90.00
#
_symmetry.space_group_name_H-M   'P 1'
#
loop_
_entity.id
_entity.type
_entity.pdbx_description
1 polymer ?
#
loop_
_entity_poly.entity_id
_entity_poly.type
_entity_poly.pdbx_seq_one_letter_code
_entity_poly.pdbx_strand_id
1 'polypeptide(L)'
;MEVKEEHKTLLKSLGLDDEDLERFDGKFVRYEYNSKRGVRIYDPYYATSYNEYIGIDGWSAWSDENDTFMSDILKHVHEEIRQREASVTKADPQDISEALEKKFSKKTDKSPA
;
A
#
# COMPACT_ATOMS: atom_id res chain seq x y z
N MET A 1 13.63 14.86 -10.68
CA MET A 1 13.73 15.92 -9.65
C MET A 1 14.74 15.47 -8.61
N GLU A 2 15.55 16.36 -8.04
CA GLU A 2 16.49 15.97 -6.98
C GLU A 2 15.84 16.15 -5.60
N VAL A 3 15.79 15.07 -4.82
CA VAL A 3 15.30 15.09 -3.43
C VAL A 3 16.49 15.42 -2.53
N LYS A 4 16.42 16.53 -1.79
CA LYS A 4 17.48 16.91 -0.86
C LYS A 4 17.58 15.89 0.27
N GLU A 5 18.80 15.52 0.66
CA GLU A 5 19.05 14.56 1.74
C GLU A 5 18.32 14.92 3.04
N GLU A 6 18.28 16.20 3.40
CA GLU A 6 17.59 16.72 4.58
C GLU A 6 16.08 16.41 4.58
N HIS A 7 15.48 16.30 3.41
CA HIS A 7 14.05 16.05 3.25
C HIS A 7 13.72 14.56 3.13
N LYS A 8 14.70 13.71 2.78
CA LYS A 8 14.49 12.27 2.64
C LYS A 8 13.98 11.63 3.92
N THR A 9 14.51 12.05 5.07
CA THR A 9 14.04 11.55 6.37
C THR A 9 12.57 11.84 6.60
N LEU A 10 12.10 13.05 6.24
CA LEU A 10 10.68 13.41 6.36
C LEU A 10 9.82 12.63 5.37
N LEU A 11 10.26 12.49 4.12
CA LEU A 11 9.54 11.71 3.11
C LEU A 11 9.41 10.24 3.50
N LYS A 12 10.49 9.63 4.03
CA LYS A 12 10.45 8.26 4.55
C LYS A 12 9.53 8.11 5.77
N SER A 13 9.44 9.14 6.61
CA SER A 13 8.51 9.12 7.75
C SER A 13 7.03 9.08 7.32
N LEU A 14 6.72 9.50 6.09
CA LEU A 14 5.40 9.39 5.48
C LEU A 14 5.11 8.01 4.85
N GLY A 15 6.05 7.07 4.94
CA GLY A 15 5.89 5.72 4.40
C GLY A 15 6.43 5.52 2.98
N LEU A 16 7.13 6.50 2.42
CA LEU A 16 7.85 6.34 1.15
C LEU A 16 9.12 5.50 1.35
N ASP A 17 9.37 4.57 0.42
CA ASP A 17 10.61 3.80 0.38
C ASP A 17 11.67 4.45 -0.54
N ASP A 18 12.84 3.83 -0.65
CA ASP A 18 13.90 4.33 -1.52
C ASP A 18 13.54 4.25 -3.00
N GLU A 19 12.72 3.27 -3.42
CA GLU A 19 12.25 3.15 -4.80
C GLU A 19 11.27 4.26 -5.16
N ASP A 20 10.42 4.67 -4.21
CA ASP A 20 9.49 5.79 -4.36
C ASP A 20 10.25 7.12 -4.52
N LEU A 21 11.38 7.29 -3.80
CA LEU A 21 12.23 8.47 -3.93
C LEU A 21 12.83 8.60 -5.34
N GLU A 22 13.05 7.50 -6.05
CA GLU A 22 13.52 7.50 -7.45
C GLU A 22 12.42 7.92 -8.44
N ARG A 23 11.14 7.79 -8.07
CA ARG A 23 10.01 8.17 -8.93
C ARG A 23 9.81 9.68 -9.04
N PHE A 24 10.46 10.48 -8.18
CA PHE A 24 10.37 11.94 -8.18
C PHE A 24 10.93 12.54 -9.49
N ASP A 25 10.02 12.79 -10.43
CA ASP A 25 10.35 13.28 -11.78
C ASP A 25 10.16 14.80 -11.92
N GLY A 26 9.45 15.43 -10.99
CA GLY A 26 9.11 16.86 -11.03
C GLY A 26 7.90 17.19 -11.92
N LYS A 27 7.21 16.18 -12.46
CA LYS A 27 6.02 16.32 -13.30
C LYS A 27 4.82 15.64 -12.66
N PHE A 28 4.90 14.34 -12.46
CA PHE A 28 3.83 13.51 -11.92
C PHE A 28 4.10 13.10 -10.49
N VAL A 29 5.36 12.99 -10.09
CA VAL A 29 5.76 12.81 -8.69
C VAL A 29 6.70 13.94 -8.31
N ARG A 30 6.25 14.78 -7.38
CA ARG A 30 7.03 15.91 -6.85
C ARG A 30 6.74 16.08 -5.36
N TYR A 31 7.60 16.78 -4.65
CA TYR A 31 7.34 17.17 -3.27
C TYR A 31 7.57 18.66 -3.07
N GLU A 32 6.95 19.19 -2.03
CA GLU A 32 7.27 20.51 -1.50
C GLU A 32 7.76 20.38 -0.07
N TYR A 33 8.63 21.30 0.33
CA TYR A 33 9.11 21.44 1.69
C TYR A 33 8.83 22.84 2.20
N ASN A 34 8.34 22.92 3.43
CA ASN A 34 8.13 24.13 4.18
C ASN A 34 8.67 23.93 5.60
N SER A 35 9.48 24.85 6.12
CA SER A 35 10.09 24.70 7.44
C SER A 35 9.11 24.65 8.61
N LYS A 36 7.88 25.16 8.44
CA LYS A 36 6.83 25.12 9.46
C LYS A 36 5.89 23.93 9.30
N ARG A 37 5.64 23.51 8.06
CA ARG A 37 4.63 22.48 7.72
C ARG A 37 5.22 21.11 7.37
N GLY A 38 6.54 21.04 7.23
CA GLY A 38 7.28 19.87 6.79
C GLY A 38 7.14 19.64 5.29
N VAL A 39 6.83 18.41 4.87
CA VAL A 39 6.76 18.01 3.45
C VAL A 39 5.33 17.68 3.04
N ARG A 40 5.04 17.86 1.75
CA ARG A 40 3.86 17.27 1.09
C ARG A 40 4.24 16.72 -0.26
N ILE A 41 3.49 15.72 -0.71
CA ILE A 41 3.77 14.99 -1.95
C ILE A 41 2.66 15.31 -2.95
N TYR A 42 3.04 15.48 -4.21
CA TYR A 42 2.11 15.48 -5.32
C TYR A 42 2.29 14.15 -6.05
N ASP A 43 1.23 13.35 -6.05
CA ASP A 43 1.20 12.05 -6.68
C ASP A 43 -0.25 11.72 -7.10
N PRO A 44 -0.80 12.41 -8.12
CA PRO A 44 -2.20 12.28 -8.53
C PRO A 44 -2.56 10.88 -9.04
N TYR A 45 -1.56 10.02 -9.28
CA TYR A 45 -1.75 8.67 -9.82
C TYR A 45 -1.41 7.57 -8.82
N TYR A 46 -1.11 7.91 -7.56
CA TYR A 46 -0.68 6.95 -6.53
C TYR A 46 0.46 6.06 -7.06
N ALA A 47 1.44 6.69 -7.70
CA ALA A 47 2.62 6.04 -8.24
C ALA A 47 3.64 5.71 -7.14
N THR A 48 3.48 6.21 -5.92
CA THR A 48 4.32 5.94 -4.76
C THR A 48 3.59 5.09 -3.71
N SER A 49 4.33 4.55 -2.74
CA SER A 49 3.76 3.80 -1.60
C SER A 49 3.17 4.69 -0.50
N TYR A 50 2.85 5.96 -0.81
CA TYR A 50 2.21 6.85 0.15
C TYR A 50 0.82 6.33 0.53
N ASN A 51 0.60 6.13 1.83
CA ASN A 51 -0.55 5.37 2.35
C ASN A 51 -1.76 6.23 2.68
N GLU A 52 -1.60 7.56 2.69
CA GLU A 52 -2.66 8.48 3.08
C GLU A 52 -3.34 9.12 1.88
N TYR A 53 -4.43 9.84 2.15
CA TYR A 53 -5.25 10.41 1.11
C TYR A 53 -4.50 11.46 0.28
N ILE A 54 -4.63 11.35 -1.05
CA ILE A 54 -4.20 12.37 -1.99
C ILE A 54 -5.45 13.09 -2.50
N GLY A 55 -5.47 14.40 -2.31
CA GLY A 55 -6.56 15.27 -2.71
C GLY A 55 -6.84 15.24 -4.22
N ILE A 56 -8.01 15.73 -4.60
CA ILE A 56 -8.42 15.84 -6.02
C ILE A 56 -7.48 16.73 -6.86
N ASP A 57 -6.71 17.59 -6.18
CA ASP A 57 -5.69 18.44 -6.77
C ASP A 57 -4.34 17.73 -6.94
N GLY A 58 -4.27 16.45 -6.58
CA GLY A 58 -3.09 15.59 -6.66
C GLY A 58 -2.11 15.75 -5.51
N TRP A 59 -2.40 16.59 -4.51
CA TRP A 59 -1.53 16.82 -3.37
C TRP A 59 -1.98 16.04 -2.13
N SER A 60 -1.01 15.53 -1.39
CA SER A 60 -1.22 15.08 -0.02
C SER A 60 -1.48 16.27 0.90
N ALA A 61 -2.04 15.98 2.07
CA ALA A 61 -1.93 16.86 3.24
C ALA A 61 -0.45 17.17 3.55
N TRP A 62 -0.23 18.24 4.32
CA TRP A 62 1.12 18.52 4.82
C TRP A 62 1.47 17.55 5.95
N SER A 63 2.75 17.19 6.07
CA SER A 63 3.19 16.25 7.10
C SER A 63 2.90 16.70 8.54
N ASP A 64 2.77 18.02 8.79
CA ASP A 64 2.40 18.54 10.11
C ASP A 64 0.93 18.31 10.47
N GLU A 65 0.06 18.22 9.46
CA GLU A 65 -1.36 17.93 9.63
C GLU A 65 -1.59 16.50 10.12
N ASN A 66 -0.60 15.61 9.98
CA ASN A 66 -0.66 14.21 10.38
C ASN A 66 -1.98 13.55 9.94
N ASP A 67 -2.32 13.72 8.66
CA ASP A 67 -3.54 13.13 8.11
C ASP A 67 -3.45 11.60 8.18
N THR A 68 -4.35 11.00 8.97
CA THR A 68 -4.47 9.55 9.16
C THR A 68 -5.77 9.02 8.55
N PHE A 69 -6.44 9.79 7.70
CA PHE A 69 -7.78 9.46 7.21
C PHE A 69 -7.88 8.05 6.61
N MET A 70 -6.95 7.67 5.72
CA MET A 70 -6.99 6.35 5.08
C MET A 70 -6.63 5.25 6.07
N SER A 71 -5.60 5.48 6.88
CA SER A 71 -5.19 4.56 7.94
C SER A 71 -6.32 4.30 8.95
N ASP A 72 -7.07 5.32 9.34
CA ASP A 72 -8.17 5.21 10.30
C ASP A 72 -9.36 4.43 9.74
N ILE A 73 -9.68 4.61 8.46
CA ILE A 73 -10.71 3.82 7.77
C ILE A 73 -10.31 2.34 7.73
N LEU A 74 -9.05 2.05 7.37
CA LEU A 74 -8.58 0.69 7.17
C LEU A 74 -8.23 -0.04 8.47
N LYS A 75 -8.12 0.69 9.59
CA LYS A 75 -7.72 0.14 10.89
C LYS A 75 -8.55 -1.07 11.32
N HIS A 76 -9.87 -1.03 11.12
CA HIS A 76 -10.76 -2.12 11.50
C HIS A 76 -10.58 -3.35 10.59
N VAL A 77 -10.39 -3.12 9.29
CA VAL A 77 -10.14 -4.18 8.31
C VAL A 77 -8.81 -4.88 8.60
N HIS A 78 -7.76 -4.11 8.90
CA HIS A 78 -6.46 -4.66 9.29
C HIS A 78 -6.53 -5.47 10.58
N GLU A 79 -7.28 -5.00 11.58
CA GLU A 79 -7.48 -5.75 12.83
C GLU A 79 -8.22 -7.07 12.60
N GLU A 80 -9.27 -7.08 11.78
CA GLU A 80 -9.99 -8.30 11.41
C GLU A 80 -9.11 -9.29 10.64
N ILE A 81 -8.30 -8.81 9.69
CA ILE A 81 -7.34 -9.65 8.94
C ILE A 81 -6.34 -10.27 9.92
N ARG A 82 -5.76 -9.46 10.82
CA ARG A 82 -4.76 -9.93 11.78
C ARG A 82 -5.33 -10.97 12.75
N GLN A 83 -6.56 -10.78 13.22
CA GLN A 83 -7.26 -11.77 14.04
C GLN A 83 -7.53 -13.07 13.26
N ARG A 84 -7.93 -12.97 11.99
CA ARG A 84 -8.08 -14.14 11.13
C ARG A 84 -6.76 -14.86 10.91
N GLU A 85 -5.69 -14.16 10.54
CA GLU A 85 -4.36 -14.76 10.37
C GLU A 85 -3.84 -15.41 11.65
N ALA A 86 -4.06 -14.80 12.81
CA ALA A 86 -3.71 -15.40 14.10
C ALA A 86 -4.55 -16.64 14.44
N SER A 87 -5.79 -16.71 13.95
CA SER A 87 -6.69 -17.87 14.10
C SER A 87 -6.48 -18.95 13.02
N VAL A 88 -5.78 -18.63 11.92
CA VAL A 88 -5.42 -19.59 10.89
C VAL A 88 -4.25 -20.41 11.41
N THR A 89 -4.55 -21.59 11.94
CA THR A 89 -3.58 -22.69 11.98
C THR A 89 -3.13 -22.90 10.54
N LYS A 90 -1.87 -22.59 10.20
CA LYS A 90 -1.32 -22.83 8.87
C LYS A 90 -1.63 -24.29 8.49
N ALA A 91 -2.58 -24.49 7.59
CA ALA A 91 -2.88 -25.81 7.08
C ALA A 91 -1.63 -26.34 6.41
N ASP A 92 -1.29 -27.60 6.68
CA ASP A 92 -0.14 -28.26 6.08
C ASP A 92 -0.29 -28.15 4.55
N PRO A 93 0.76 -27.73 3.81
CA PRO A 93 0.74 -27.71 2.34
C PRO A 93 0.19 -29.00 1.71
N GLN A 94 0.36 -30.14 2.38
CA GLN A 94 -0.21 -31.42 1.96
C GLN A 94 -1.75 -31.45 2.02
N ASP A 95 -2.37 -30.92 3.08
CA ASP A 95 -3.83 -30.86 3.24
C ASP A 95 -4.48 -29.94 2.19
N ILE A 96 -3.79 -28.86 1.83
CA ILE A 96 -4.24 -27.92 0.79
C ILE A 96 -4.23 -28.63 -0.58
N SER A 97 -3.18 -29.41 -0.86
CA SER A 97 -3.05 -30.15 -2.12
C SER A 97 -4.15 -31.22 -2.28
N GLU A 98 -4.44 -32.00 -1.23
CA GLU A 98 -5.50 -33.02 -1.25
C GLU A 98 -6.90 -32.40 -1.39
N ALA A 99 -7.15 -31.27 -0.72
CA ALA A 99 -8.42 -30.55 -0.83
C ALA A 99 -8.65 -29.98 -2.24
N LEU A 100 -7.60 -29.49 -2.90
CA LEU A 100 -7.65 -29.01 -4.28
C LEU A 100 -7.90 -30.17 -5.25
N GLU A 101 -7.16 -31.28 -5.14
CA GLU A 101 -7.41 -32.46 -5.98
C GLU A 101 -8.85 -32.97 -5.82
N LYS A 102 -9.35 -33.06 -4.59
CA LYS A 102 -10.73 -33.52 -4.34
C LYS A 102 -11.81 -32.62 -4.95
N LYS A 103 -11.57 -31.30 -5.01
CA LYS A 103 -12.52 -30.33 -5.59
C LYS A 103 -12.46 -30.27 -7.12
N PHE A 104 -11.28 -30.47 -7.71
CA PHE A 104 -11.08 -30.29 -9.15
C PHE A 104 -11.04 -31.60 -9.95
N SER A 105 -10.83 -32.76 -9.32
CA SER A 105 -10.80 -34.08 -9.99
C SER A 105 -12.18 -34.64 -10.37
N LYS A 106 -13.27 -33.88 -10.25
CA LYS A 106 -14.65 -34.37 -10.54
C LYS A 106 -15.26 -33.84 -11.84
N LYS A 107 -14.44 -33.44 -12.82
CA LYS A 107 -14.90 -33.11 -14.18
C LYS A 107 -14.00 -33.68 -15.27
N THR A 108 -13.85 -34.99 -15.32
CA THR A 108 -13.49 -35.70 -16.55
C THR A 108 -14.24 -37.02 -16.60
N ASP A 109 -15.56 -36.97 -16.77
CA ASP A 109 -16.22 -38.04 -17.52
C ASP A 109 -17.54 -37.57 -18.12
N LYS A 110 -17.82 -38.07 -19.33
CA LYS A 110 -18.91 -37.76 -20.27
C LYS A 110 -18.69 -36.62 -21.28
N SER A 111 -17.82 -36.90 -22.26
CA SER A 111 -18.19 -36.66 -23.66
C SER A 111 -18.85 -37.94 -24.21
N PRO A 112 -20.14 -37.93 -24.58
CA PRO A 112 -20.66 -38.96 -25.47
C PRO A 112 -20.41 -38.56 -26.94
N ALA A 113 -19.87 -39.54 -27.68
CA ALA A 113 -20.03 -39.86 -29.10
C ALA A 113 -20.09 -38.72 -30.13
#